data_AF-A0A2L2Z999-F1
#
_entry.id   AF-A0A2L2Z999-F1
#
_cell.length_a   1.000
_cell.length_b   1.000
_cell.length_c   1.000
_cell.angle_alpha   90.00
_cell.angle_beta   90.00
_cell.angle_gamma   90.00
#
_symmetry.space_group_name_H-M   'P 1'
#
loop_
_entity.id
_entity.type
_entity.pdbx_description
1 polymer ?
#
loop_
_entity_poly.entity_id
_entity_poly.type
_entity_poly.pdbx_seq_one_letter_code
_entity_poly.pdbx_strand_id
1 'polypeptide(L)' 'EPDKAQPRSQVAHYPPSDIVAKTVDDQAVVTAKHEEKADEHGFISRESTRRYVLPDSSDLDTVTSTLSAD' A
#
# COMPACT_ATOMS: atom_id res chain seq x y z
N GLU A 1 -3.05 -2.10 -26.76
CA GLU A 1 -2.47 -1.17 -25.75
C GLU A 1 -1.82 -2.05 -24.70
N PRO A 2 -0.52 -1.87 -24.38
CA PRO A 2 0.12 -2.73 -23.39
C PRO A 2 -0.60 -2.51 -22.05
N ASP A 3 -1.03 -3.63 -21.48
CA ASP A 3 -1.86 -3.78 -20.30
C ASP A 3 -1.39 -2.89 -19.14
N LYS A 4 -2.17 -1.84 -18.81
CA LYS A 4 -1.90 -1.01 -17.64
C LYS A 4 -2.22 -1.82 -16.39
N ALA A 5 -1.27 -2.62 -15.93
CA ALA A 5 -1.44 -3.42 -14.72
C ALA A 5 -1.72 -2.50 -13.51
N GLN A 6 -2.90 -2.67 -12.90
CA GLN A 6 -3.29 -1.96 -11.68
C GLN A 6 -3.27 -2.92 -10.50
N PRO A 7 -2.12 -3.10 -9.83
CA PRO A 7 -2.04 -3.99 -8.68
C PRO A 7 -2.93 -3.51 -7.53
N ARG A 8 -3.79 -4.39 -7.00
CA ARG A 8 -4.65 -4.12 -5.84
C ARG A 8 -4.06 -4.72 -4.57
N SER A 9 -3.92 -3.90 -3.53
CA SER A 9 -3.58 -4.31 -2.16
C SER A 9 -4.80 -4.16 -1.26
N GLN A 10 -5.16 -5.22 -0.55
CA GLN A 10 -6.17 -5.11 0.51
C GLN A 10 -5.50 -4.69 1.82
N VAL A 11 -5.95 -3.57 2.37
CA VAL A 11 -5.47 -2.98 3.62
C VAL A 11 -6.64 -2.64 4.55
N ALA A 12 -7.76 -3.37 4.43
CA ALA A 12 -9.03 -3.10 5.11
C ALA A 12 -8.96 -3.01 6.64
N HIS A 13 -7.92 -3.58 7.26
CA HIS A 13 -7.72 -3.54 8.71
C HIS A 13 -6.91 -2.32 9.19
N TYR A 14 -6.55 -1.41 8.28
CA TYR A 14 -5.76 -0.21 8.58
C TYR A 14 -6.58 1.04 8.23
N PRO A 15 -6.60 2.06 9.10
CA PRO A 15 -7.18 3.33 8.72
C PRO A 15 -6.36 3.98 7.59
N PRO A 16 -6.99 4.83 6.74
CA PRO A 16 -6.31 5.49 5.63
C PRO A 16 -5.06 6.26 6.08
N SER A 17 -5.08 6.85 7.27
CA SER A 17 -3.97 7.60 7.85
C SER A 17 -2.72 6.75 8.17
N ASP A 18 -2.90 5.44 8.35
CA ASP A 18 -1.84 4.47 8.67
C ASP A 18 -1.23 3.84 7.41
N ILE A 19 -1.73 4.21 6.22
CA ILE A 19 -1.32 3.66 4.93
C ILE A 19 -0.46 4.66 4.17
N VAL A 20 0.73 4.23 3.76
CA VAL A 20 1.69 5.00 2.98
C VAL A 20 2.00 4.25 1.69
N ALA A 21 1.81 4.90 0.56
CA ALA A 21 2.25 4.41 -0.76
C ALA A 21 3.40 5.28 -1.26
N LYS A 22 4.46 4.65 -1.75
CA LYS A 22 5.63 5.33 -2.32
C LYS A 22 6.23 4.52 -3.46
N THR A 23 6.87 5.20 -4.39
CA THR A 23 7.71 4.58 -5.42
C THR A 23 9.17 4.65 -4.96
N VAL A 24 9.88 3.54 -5.02
CA VAL A 24 11.31 3.45 -4.69
C VAL A 24 11.96 2.65 -5.79
N ASP A 25 12.88 3.28 -6.53
CA ASP A 25 13.46 2.73 -7.76
C ASP A 25 12.32 2.30 -8.72
N ASP A 26 12.36 1.05 -9.20
CA ASP A 26 11.33 0.44 -10.07
C ASP A 26 10.22 -0.28 -9.30
N GLN A 27 9.97 0.09 -8.03
CA GLN A 27 8.99 -0.59 -7.19
C GLN A 27 7.97 0.36 -6.58
N ALA A 28 6.69 0.01 -6.69
CA ALA A 28 5.63 0.61 -5.88
C ALA A 28 5.55 -0.14 -4.53
N VAL A 29 5.77 0.57 -3.44
CA VAL A 29 5.78 0.06 -2.07
C VAL A 29 4.59 0.62 -1.30
N VAL A 30 3.70 -0.26 -0.85
CA VAL A 30 2.57 0.06 0.02
C VAL A 30 2.88 -0.46 1.41
N THR A 31 2.87 0.43 2.40
CA THR A 31 3.09 0.11 3.81
C THR A 31 1.86 0.50 4.59
N ALA A 32 1.30 -0.41 5.37
CA ALA A 32 0.20 -0.14 6.29
C ALA A 32 0.66 -0.50 7.70
N LYS A 33 0.73 0.48 8.60
CA LYS A 33 1.22 0.30 9.97
C LYS A 33 0.17 0.79 10.95
N HIS A 34 -0.35 -0.12 11.75
CA HIS A 34 -1.21 0.22 12.85
C HIS A 34 -0.38 0.18 14.13
N GLU A 35 -0.14 1.36 14.68
CA GLU A 35 0.50 1.48 15.99
C GLU A 35 -0.44 0.96 17.08
N GLU A 36 0.17 0.58 18.20
CA GLU A 36 -0.41 -0.16 19.30
C GLU A 36 -1.75 0.46 19.79
N LYS A 37 -2.88 -0.17 19.44
CA LYS A 37 -4.18 0.19 20.03
C LYS A 37 -4.53 -0.78 21.16
N ALA A 38 -4.91 -0.20 22.29
CA ALA A 38 -5.55 -0.93 23.37
C ALA A 38 -6.97 -1.31 22.95
N ASP A 39 -7.29 -2.59 23.06
CA ASP A 39 -8.62 -3.16 22.93
C ASP A 39 -8.98 -3.92 24.21
N GLU A 40 -10.18 -4.51 24.30
CA GLU A 40 -10.71 -5.14 25.53
C GLU A 40 -9.82 -6.30 26.04
N HIS A 41 -8.96 -6.85 25.19
CA HIS A 41 -8.09 -8.00 25.48
C HIS A 41 -6.58 -7.70 25.49
N GLY A 42 -6.15 -6.43 25.42
CA GLY A 42 -4.74 -6.04 25.43
C GLY A 42 -4.36 -5.13 24.27
N PHE A 43 -3.10 -5.20 23.84
CA PHE A 43 -2.55 -4.32 22.81
C PHE A 43 -2.40 -5.05 21.46
N ILE A 44 -2.89 -4.44 20.38
CA ILE A 44 -2.70 -4.95 19.02
C ILE A 44 -1.83 -3.98 18.23
N SER A 45 -0.71 -4.49 17.71
CA SER A 45 0.13 -3.83 16.72
C SER A 45 0.21 -4.70 15.47
N ARG A 46 0.09 -4.09 14.29
CA ARG A 46 0.08 -4.79 13.01
C ARG A 46 0.86 -3.97 11.99
N GLU A 47 1.69 -4.64 11.20
CA GLU A 47 2.35 -4.02 10.05
C GLU A 47 2.23 -4.92 8.82
N SER A 48 2.04 -4.30 7.65
CA SER A 48 2.01 -4.99 6.37
C SER A 48 2.74 -4.15 5.33
N THR A 49 3.67 -4.77 4.61
CA THR A 49 4.41 -4.13 3.51
C THR A 49 4.27 -4.97 2.27
N ARG A 50 3.84 -4.35 1.18
CA ARG A 50 3.71 -4.98 -0.13
C ARG A 50 4.50 -4.20 -1.16
N ARG A 51 5.28 -4.92 -1.96
CA ARG A 51 6.10 -4.35 -3.03
C ARG A 51 5.66 -4.92 -4.36
N TYR A 52 5.48 -4.04 -5.33
CA TYR A 52 5.12 -4.35 -6.69
C TYR A 52 6.24 -3.89 -7.59
N VAL A 53 6.89 -4.83 -8.26
CA VAL A 53 7.87 -4.51 -9.30
C VAL A 53 7.11 -3.94 -10.48
N LEU A 54 7.47 -2.72 -10.85
CA LEU A 54 6.93 -2.06 -12.02
C LEU A 54 7.71 -2.55 -13.24
N PRO A 55 7.06 -2.79 -14.39
CA PRO A 55 7.77 -3.13 -15.61
C PRO A 55 8.63 -1.94 -16.07
N ASP A 56 9.78 -2.20 -16.72
CA ASP A 56 10.74 -1.19 -17.19
C ASP A 56 10.13 -0.11 -18.10
N SER A 57 8.99 -0.41 -18.74
CA SER A 57 8.26 0.55 -19.57
C SER A 57 7.34 1.50 -18.78
N SER A 58 7.34 1.42 -17.45
CA SER A 58 6.47 2.24 -16.61
C SER A 58 7.10 3.61 -16.38
N ASP A 59 6.37 4.65 -16.72
CA ASP A 59 6.81 6.02 -16.46
C ASP A 59 6.53 6.35 -14.99
N LEU A 60 7.58 6.35 -14.16
CA LEU A 60 7.47 6.48 -12.70
C LEU A 60 6.82 7.81 -12.27
N ASP A 61 6.96 8.87 -13.08
CA ASP A 61 6.34 10.18 -12.84
C ASP A 61 4.81 10.13 -12.94
N THR A 62 4.29 9.16 -13.70
CA THR A 62 2.84 8.99 -13.94
C THR A 62 2.18 8.02 -12.95
N VAL A 63 2.95 7.41 -12.05
CA VAL A 63 2.45 6.45 -11.08
C VAL A 63 1.58 7.19 -10.06
N THR A 64 0.30 6.83 -10.01
CA THR A 64 -0.67 7.37 -9.07
C THR A 64 -1.22 6.25 -8.20
N SER A 65 -1.41 6.55 -6.90
CA SER A 65 -2.02 5.63 -5.94
C SER A 65 -3.40 6.15 -5.55
N THR A 66 -4.38 5.26 -5.51
CA THR A 66 -5.74 5.58 -5.08
C THR A 66 -6.16 4.60 -4.00
N LEU A 67 -6.63 5.12 -2.87
CA LEU A 67 -7.26 4.32 -1.83
C LEU A 67 -8.76 4.33 -2.04
N SER A 68 -9.38 3.15 -2.04
CA SER A 68 -10.83 2.99 -2.14
C SER A 68 -11.33 2.21 -0.93
N ALA A 69 -12.41 2.71 -0.32
CA ALA A 69 -13.19 1.96 0.67
C ALA A 69 -14.23 1.14 -0.10
N ASP A 70 -13.89 -0.11 -0.40
CA ASP A 70 -14.82 -1.11 -0.94
C ASP A 70 -15.37 -1.96 0.20
#